data_AF-A0A8C6XIX6-F1
#
_entry.id   AF-A0A8C6XIX6-F1
#
_cell.length_a   1.000
_cell.length_b   1.000
_cell.length_c   1.000
_cell.angle_alpha   90.00
_cell.angle_beta   90.00
_cell.angle_gamma   90.00
#
_symmetry.space_group_name_H-M   'P 1'
#
loop_
_entity.id
_entity.type
_entity.pdbx_description
1 polymer ?
#
loop_
_entity_poly.entity_id
_entity_poly.type
_entity_poly.pdbx_seq_one_letter_code
_entity_poly.pdbx_strand_id
1 'polypeptide(L)'
;MAGDRDLMGTLMEQHKAFQTELGRQAVSVRTLRCSAQELAQVGSSMDTRWLQIQMEELEERWELIGRLSVCQQNRLEGALRQAEEFHRLLCTFLSRLSGLEKSVMDGAPLEEEEEEEALTEGQSQLEELQQKVQCQRLELDCISSLGEEILSACHPDAVGTVHSWVDLAKSCFQQFCSRVQRQEQRLQAQVASLAVDRKALERLSDWITAAEEALSLRDQEPLPEDARQLEELCCQHTVFMQQLGHKQAEVEKAAKNGRQERAAQLGATASSCQQSSGWHGTSRALPQPPLMLLEHLEPQNPLLAQLVHRWQCLWLAAQDRQHRLQCSQQRHQELEERASFDFAAWRKRYLQWIGHRKSQVLDIFRSIDRGHDGRLTQQEFIGRVLASSECCSGAAFLQGVTDVGWVSSMGTGQEAQVSCLSPLQGPPLCLCRGCGVGVTPSTPFFPLQNSPPACLR
;
A
#
# COMPACT_ATOMS: atom_id res chain seq x y z
N MET A 1 -6.11 -67.10 -14.64
CA MET A 1 -4.79 -66.55 -14.95
C MET A 1 -5.03 -65.32 -15.79
N ALA A 2 -4.90 -64.17 -15.16
CA ALA A 2 -4.92 -62.84 -15.75
C ALA A 2 -3.50 -62.24 -15.66
N GLY A 3 -3.27 -61.04 -16.17
CA GLY A 3 -1.99 -60.35 -16.07
C GLY A 3 -1.93 -59.14 -16.98
N ASP A 4 -0.73 -58.62 -17.22
CA ASP A 4 -0.53 -57.51 -18.15
C ASP A 4 -0.77 -57.94 -19.60
N ARG A 5 -1.00 -56.94 -20.46
CA ARG A 5 -1.36 -57.15 -21.86
C ARG A 5 -0.32 -58.00 -22.61
N ASP A 6 0.96 -57.78 -22.34
CA ASP A 6 2.04 -58.40 -23.11
C ASP A 6 2.23 -59.87 -22.67
N LEU A 7 2.11 -60.16 -21.37
CA LEU A 7 2.06 -61.53 -20.87
C LEU A 7 0.84 -62.30 -21.40
N MET A 8 -0.35 -61.70 -21.36
CA MET A 8 -1.57 -62.33 -21.87
C MET A 8 -1.49 -62.60 -23.38
N GLY A 9 -0.90 -61.67 -24.14
CA GLY A 9 -0.63 -61.86 -25.57
C GLY A 9 0.30 -63.05 -25.83
N THR A 10 1.38 -63.15 -25.06
CA THR A 10 2.34 -64.26 -25.17
C THR A 10 1.70 -65.61 -24.83
N LEU A 11 0.92 -65.70 -23.74
CA LEU A 11 0.21 -66.93 -23.37
C LEU A 11 -0.84 -67.34 -24.42
N MET A 12 -1.50 -66.36 -25.04
CA MET A 12 -2.45 -66.59 -26.12
C MET A 12 -1.77 -67.15 -27.38
N GLU A 13 -0.60 -66.63 -27.75
CA GLU A 13 0.20 -67.16 -28.86
C GLU A 13 0.67 -68.59 -28.60
N GLN A 14 1.17 -68.88 -27.39
CA GLN A 14 1.54 -70.24 -26.99
C GLN A 14 0.35 -71.20 -27.08
N HIS A 15 -0.85 -70.78 -26.67
CA HIS A 15 -2.05 -71.61 -26.75
C HIS A 15 -2.50 -71.84 -28.20
N LYS A 16 -2.37 -70.85 -29.09
CA LYS A 16 -2.60 -71.04 -30.54
C LYS A 16 -1.64 -72.06 -31.15
N ALA A 17 -0.37 -72.05 -30.75
CA ALA A 17 0.60 -73.05 -31.19
C ALA A 17 0.21 -74.46 -30.70
N PHE A 18 -0.21 -74.59 -29.44
CA PHE A 18 -0.73 -75.85 -28.90
C PHE A 18 -1.97 -76.36 -29.66
N GLN A 19 -2.92 -75.48 -29.99
CA GLN A 19 -4.09 -75.85 -30.79
C GLN A 19 -3.71 -76.32 -32.20
N THR A 20 -2.71 -75.70 -32.82
CA THR A 20 -2.20 -76.12 -34.13
C THR A 20 -1.63 -77.54 -34.05
N GLU A 21 -0.88 -77.85 -32.99
CA GLU A 21 -0.35 -79.20 -32.75
C GLU A 21 -1.47 -80.21 -32.45
N LEU A 22 -2.48 -79.84 -31.65
CA LEU A 22 -3.68 -80.67 -31.47
C LEU A 22 -4.39 -80.95 -32.79
N GLY A 23 -4.51 -79.96 -33.67
CA GLY A 23 -5.07 -80.15 -35.01
C GLY A 23 -4.29 -81.18 -35.84
N ARG A 24 -2.96 -81.18 -35.73
CA ARG A 24 -2.08 -82.19 -36.36
C ARG A 24 -2.30 -83.58 -35.76
N GLN A 25 -2.31 -83.70 -34.44
CA GLN A 25 -2.55 -84.96 -33.72
C GLN A 25 -3.96 -85.52 -33.97
N ALA A 26 -4.95 -84.66 -34.23
CA ALA A 26 -6.31 -85.09 -34.59
C ALA A 26 -6.34 -85.99 -35.83
N VAL A 27 -5.46 -85.73 -36.80
CA VAL A 27 -5.31 -86.57 -38.00
C VAL A 27 -4.78 -87.94 -37.61
N SER A 28 -3.75 -87.99 -36.76
CA SER A 28 -3.15 -89.23 -36.27
C SER A 28 -4.13 -90.08 -35.45
N VAL A 29 -4.94 -89.46 -34.58
CA VAL A 29 -5.98 -90.15 -33.82
C VAL A 29 -7.06 -90.72 -34.74
N ARG A 30 -7.48 -89.97 -35.77
CA ARG A 30 -8.43 -90.48 -36.78
C ARG A 30 -7.86 -91.67 -37.55
N THR A 31 -6.59 -91.61 -37.97
CA THR A 31 -5.95 -92.73 -38.68
C THR A 31 -5.84 -93.96 -37.79
N LEU A 32 -5.44 -93.80 -36.52
CA LEU A 32 -5.37 -94.89 -35.55
C LEU A 32 -6.75 -95.54 -35.37
N ARG A 33 -7.80 -94.73 -35.27
CA ARG A 33 -9.17 -95.21 -35.16
C ARG A 33 -9.61 -96.02 -36.38
N CYS A 34 -9.36 -95.54 -37.59
CA CYS A 34 -9.69 -96.29 -38.81
C CYS A 34 -8.95 -97.63 -38.86
N SER A 35 -7.65 -97.63 -38.58
CA SER A 35 -6.86 -98.87 -38.55
C SER A 35 -7.27 -99.84 -37.44
N ALA A 36 -7.65 -99.33 -36.25
CA ALA A 36 -8.17 -100.16 -35.17
C ALA A 36 -9.54 -100.79 -35.53
N GLN A 37 -10.39 -100.05 -36.23
CA GLN A 37 -11.66 -100.57 -36.76
C GLN A 37 -11.47 -101.66 -37.82
N GLU A 38 -10.46 -101.53 -38.68
CA GLU A 38 -10.08 -102.57 -39.65
C GLU A 38 -9.56 -103.83 -38.95
N LEU A 39 -8.67 -103.69 -37.97
CA LEU A 39 -8.13 -104.81 -37.19
C LEU A 39 -9.21 -105.54 -36.36
N ALA A 40 -10.16 -104.79 -35.81
CA ALA A 40 -11.31 -105.33 -35.09
C ALA A 40 -12.19 -106.27 -35.95
N GLN A 41 -12.20 -106.11 -37.28
CA GLN A 41 -12.97 -106.94 -38.21
C GLN A 41 -12.31 -108.29 -38.52
N VAL A 42 -10.98 -108.39 -38.36
CA VAL A 42 -10.18 -109.58 -38.75
C VAL A 42 -9.68 -110.38 -37.53
N GLY A 43 -9.68 -109.79 -36.34
CA GLY A 43 -9.11 -110.35 -35.12
C GLY A 43 -9.96 -111.40 -34.37
N SER A 44 -9.35 -112.02 -33.34
CA SER A 44 -10.04 -112.93 -32.41
C SER A 44 -11.04 -112.18 -31.52
N SER A 45 -12.15 -112.81 -31.11
CA SER A 45 -13.23 -112.14 -30.35
C SER A 45 -12.79 -111.46 -29.04
N MET A 46 -11.73 -111.96 -28.38
CA MET A 46 -11.26 -111.41 -27.11
C MET A 46 -10.32 -110.20 -27.32
N ASP A 47 -9.44 -110.27 -28.33
CA ASP A 47 -8.54 -109.17 -28.70
C ASP A 47 -9.33 -107.97 -29.25
N THR A 48 -10.39 -108.23 -30.02
CA THR A 48 -11.29 -107.20 -30.55
C THR A 48 -11.98 -106.41 -29.44
N ARG A 49 -12.42 -107.08 -28.36
CA ARG A 49 -13.07 -106.41 -27.22
C ARG A 49 -12.09 -105.55 -26.42
N TRP A 50 -10.86 -106.04 -26.21
CA TRP A 50 -9.83 -105.26 -25.54
C TRP A 50 -9.45 -104.01 -26.35
N LEU A 51 -9.27 -104.15 -27.67
CA LEU A 51 -8.96 -103.03 -28.57
C LEU A 51 -10.08 -101.97 -28.56
N GLN A 52 -11.35 -102.39 -28.52
CA GLN A 52 -12.50 -101.47 -28.42
C GLN A 52 -12.43 -100.62 -27.15
N ILE A 53 -12.20 -101.23 -25.99
CA ILE A 53 -12.08 -100.50 -24.71
C ILE A 53 -10.93 -99.46 -24.77
N GLN A 54 -9.78 -99.84 -25.34
CA GLN A 54 -8.65 -98.92 -25.48
C GLN A 54 -8.92 -97.76 -26.46
N MET A 55 -9.68 -98.01 -27.53
CA MET A 55 -10.10 -96.96 -28.45
C MET A 55 -11.13 -96.01 -27.83
N GLU A 56 -12.10 -96.54 -27.08
CA GLU A 56 -13.07 -95.73 -26.31
C GLU A 56 -12.35 -94.83 -25.29
N GLU A 57 -11.41 -95.39 -24.52
CA GLU A 57 -10.62 -94.63 -23.54
C GLU A 57 -9.76 -93.52 -24.19
N LEU A 58 -9.18 -93.80 -25.37
CA LEU A 58 -8.44 -92.80 -26.15
C LEU A 58 -9.37 -91.69 -26.66
N GLU A 59 -10.54 -92.05 -27.18
CA GLU A 59 -11.55 -91.08 -27.66
C GLU A 59 -12.05 -90.19 -26.50
N GLU A 60 -12.38 -90.78 -25.35
CA GLU A 60 -12.79 -90.02 -24.16
C GLU A 60 -11.72 -89.02 -23.70
N ARG A 61 -10.46 -89.44 -23.66
CA ARG A 61 -9.32 -88.57 -23.32
C ARG A 61 -9.12 -87.48 -24.37
N TRP A 62 -9.24 -87.82 -25.65
CA TRP A 62 -9.10 -86.88 -26.76
C TRP A 62 -10.20 -85.81 -26.71
N GLU A 63 -11.45 -86.21 -26.49
CA GLU A 63 -12.56 -85.29 -26.31
C GLU A 63 -12.38 -84.40 -25.07
N LEU A 64 -11.89 -84.96 -23.96
CA LEU A 64 -11.58 -84.19 -22.75
C LEU A 64 -10.51 -83.12 -23.04
N ILE A 65 -9.42 -83.47 -23.73
CA ILE A 65 -8.38 -82.52 -24.14
C ILE A 65 -8.97 -81.43 -25.04
N GLY A 66 -9.83 -81.81 -26.00
CA GLY A 66 -10.54 -80.86 -26.85
C GLY A 66 -11.39 -79.87 -26.04
N ARG A 67 -12.19 -80.36 -25.09
CA ARG A 67 -12.99 -79.52 -24.20
C ARG A 67 -12.12 -78.59 -23.35
N LEU A 68 -11.07 -79.11 -22.71
CA LEU A 68 -10.15 -78.32 -21.90
C LEU A 68 -9.43 -77.24 -22.72
N SER A 69 -9.04 -77.56 -23.96
CA SER A 69 -8.43 -76.58 -24.87
C SER A 69 -9.38 -75.43 -25.19
N VAL A 70 -10.64 -75.71 -25.50
CA VAL A 70 -11.66 -74.68 -25.75
C VAL A 70 -11.94 -73.85 -24.48
N CYS A 71 -12.04 -74.50 -23.32
CA CYS A 71 -12.20 -73.78 -22.05
C CYS A 71 -11.00 -72.85 -21.77
N GLN A 72 -9.78 -73.31 -22.03
CA GLN A 72 -8.57 -72.51 -21.84
C GLN A 72 -8.50 -71.32 -22.82
N GLN A 73 -8.87 -71.53 -24.08
CA GLN A 73 -9.01 -70.47 -25.08
C GLN A 73 -9.94 -69.36 -24.57
N ASN A 74 -11.15 -69.70 -24.15
CA ASN A 74 -12.15 -68.73 -23.69
C ASN A 74 -11.64 -67.93 -22.48
N ARG A 75 -10.92 -68.59 -21.56
CA ARG A 75 -10.32 -67.94 -20.39
C ARG A 75 -9.20 -66.97 -20.78
N LEU A 76 -8.31 -67.38 -21.68
CA LEU A 76 -7.21 -66.53 -22.16
C LEU A 76 -7.72 -65.33 -22.94
N GLU A 77 -8.73 -65.51 -23.81
CA GLU A 77 -9.36 -64.40 -24.52
C GLU A 77 -10.04 -63.41 -23.57
N GLY A 78 -10.75 -63.91 -22.55
CA GLY A 78 -11.37 -63.05 -21.53
C GLY A 78 -10.34 -62.24 -20.76
N ALA A 79 -9.27 -62.90 -20.30
CA ALA A 79 -8.18 -62.24 -19.58
C ALA A 79 -7.42 -61.21 -20.45
N LEU A 80 -7.18 -61.53 -21.73
CA LEU A 80 -6.54 -60.60 -22.67
C LEU A 80 -7.41 -59.36 -22.90
N ARG A 81 -8.71 -59.52 -23.14
CA ARG A 81 -9.65 -58.39 -23.30
C ARG A 81 -9.66 -57.50 -22.06
N GLN A 82 -9.64 -58.09 -20.87
CA GLN A 82 -9.60 -57.35 -19.60
C GLN A 82 -8.30 -56.54 -19.45
N ALA A 83 -7.16 -57.15 -19.78
CA ALA A 83 -5.85 -56.50 -19.74
C ALA A 83 -5.72 -55.35 -20.76
N GLU A 84 -6.25 -55.53 -21.96
CA GLU A 84 -6.31 -54.50 -23.00
C GLU A 84 -7.16 -53.31 -22.56
N GLU A 85 -8.34 -53.58 -21.98
CA GLU A 85 -9.23 -52.53 -21.48
C GLU A 85 -8.59 -51.75 -20.32
N PHE A 86 -7.97 -52.43 -19.37
CA PHE A 86 -7.22 -51.80 -18.29
C PHE A 86 -6.12 -50.87 -18.82
N HIS A 87 -5.30 -51.37 -19.75
CA HIS A 87 -4.23 -50.59 -20.34
C HIS A 87 -4.77 -49.37 -21.12
N ARG A 88 -5.87 -49.54 -21.86
CA ARG A 88 -6.54 -48.45 -22.61
C ARG A 88 -7.04 -47.36 -21.67
N LEU A 89 -7.74 -47.74 -20.59
CA LEU A 89 -8.25 -46.80 -19.59
C LEU A 89 -7.11 -46.03 -18.94
N LEU A 90 -6.05 -46.72 -18.51
CA LEU A 90 -4.87 -46.12 -17.91
C LEU A 90 -4.20 -45.09 -18.83
N CYS A 91 -3.91 -45.44 -20.07
CA CYS A 91 -3.27 -44.54 -21.02
C CYS A 91 -4.15 -43.31 -21.34
N THR A 92 -5.45 -43.52 -21.50
CA THR A 92 -6.42 -42.44 -21.72
C THR A 92 -6.47 -41.50 -20.51
N PHE A 93 -6.49 -42.04 -19.29
CA PHE A 93 -6.49 -41.26 -18.06
C PHE A 93 -5.22 -40.42 -17.90
N LEU A 94 -4.04 -41.03 -18.05
CA LEU A 94 -2.76 -40.32 -17.91
C LEU A 94 -2.59 -39.20 -18.95
N SER A 95 -3.00 -39.45 -20.20
CA SER A 95 -2.99 -38.42 -21.25
C SER A 95 -3.94 -37.27 -20.94
N ARG A 96 -5.15 -37.55 -20.43
CA ARG A 96 -6.11 -36.52 -20.00
C ARG A 96 -5.56 -35.68 -18.85
N LEU A 97 -5.02 -36.32 -17.81
CA LEU A 97 -4.39 -35.60 -16.70
C LEU A 97 -3.27 -34.69 -17.19
N SER A 98 -2.41 -35.17 -18.10
CA SER A 98 -1.33 -34.35 -18.67
C SER A 98 -1.85 -33.14 -19.47
N GLY A 99 -3.00 -33.26 -20.12
CA GLY A 99 -3.65 -32.15 -20.82
C GLY A 99 -4.22 -31.12 -19.85
N LEU A 100 -4.91 -31.58 -18.80
CA LEU A 100 -5.46 -30.73 -17.76
C LEU A 100 -4.36 -30.01 -16.97
N GLU A 101 -3.25 -30.68 -16.68
CA GLU A 101 -2.10 -30.05 -16.02
C GLU A 101 -1.51 -28.88 -16.81
N LYS A 102 -1.52 -28.96 -18.15
CA LYS A 102 -1.04 -27.86 -19.00
C LYS A 102 -1.99 -26.67 -18.99
N SER A 103 -3.30 -26.90 -18.85
CA SER A 103 -4.27 -25.81 -18.70
C SER A 103 -4.20 -25.09 -17.35
N VAL A 104 -3.47 -25.62 -16.37
CA VAL A 104 -3.30 -25.01 -15.04
C VAL A 104 -2.14 -23.98 -15.00
N MET A 105 -1.29 -23.92 -16.03
CA MET A 105 -0.19 -22.92 -16.20
C MET A 105 -0.69 -21.68 -16.96
N ASP A 106 -0.26 -20.44 -16.74
CA ASP A 106 0.47 -19.77 -15.65
C ASP A 106 -0.02 -18.32 -15.75
N GLY A 107 -0.43 -17.70 -14.65
CA GLY A 107 -1.04 -16.38 -14.65
C GLY A 107 -0.02 -15.33 -15.11
N ALA A 108 -0.26 -14.73 -16.27
CA ALA A 108 0.42 -13.50 -16.65
C ALA A 108 -0.03 -12.39 -15.69
N PRO A 109 0.85 -11.43 -15.38
CA PRO A 109 0.40 -10.24 -14.66
C PRO A 109 -0.51 -9.39 -15.55
N LEU A 110 -1.64 -8.96 -15.00
CA LEU A 110 -2.67 -8.16 -15.69
C LEU A 110 -2.91 -6.86 -14.92
N GLU A 111 -3.45 -5.84 -15.59
CA GLU A 111 -3.72 -4.51 -15.01
C GLU A 111 -4.82 -4.55 -13.92
N GLU A 112 -4.94 -3.59 -13.00
CA GLU A 112 -5.88 -3.69 -11.84
C GLU A 112 -7.37 -3.91 -12.22
N GLU A 113 -7.88 -3.27 -13.28
CA GLU A 113 -9.25 -3.51 -13.78
C GLU A 113 -9.35 -4.89 -14.44
N GLU A 114 -8.30 -5.29 -15.16
CA GLU A 114 -8.15 -6.64 -15.71
C GLU A 114 -7.87 -7.66 -14.60
N GLU A 115 -7.44 -7.27 -13.40
CA GLU A 115 -7.08 -8.14 -12.29
C GLU A 115 -8.33 -8.62 -11.57
N GLU A 116 -9.32 -7.75 -11.35
CA GLU A 116 -10.62 -8.18 -10.81
C GLU A 116 -11.36 -9.07 -11.83
N GLU A 117 -11.32 -8.73 -13.12
CA GLU A 117 -11.87 -9.57 -14.19
C GLU A 117 -11.14 -10.90 -14.33
N ALA A 118 -9.81 -10.91 -14.33
CA ALA A 118 -8.98 -12.11 -14.43
C ALA A 118 -9.07 -13.00 -13.18
N LEU A 119 -9.26 -12.42 -11.99
CA LEU A 119 -9.53 -13.20 -10.79
C LEU A 119 -10.90 -13.86 -10.86
N THR A 120 -11.91 -13.16 -11.39
CA THR A 120 -13.24 -13.72 -11.62
C THR A 120 -13.19 -14.84 -12.65
N GLU A 121 -12.48 -14.64 -13.77
CA GLU A 121 -12.25 -15.67 -14.77
C GLU A 121 -11.47 -16.86 -14.18
N GLY A 122 -10.42 -16.59 -13.41
CA GLY A 122 -9.62 -17.59 -12.72
C GLY A 122 -10.43 -18.42 -11.72
N GLN A 123 -11.39 -17.81 -11.01
CA GLN A 123 -12.33 -18.51 -10.14
C GLN A 123 -13.28 -19.42 -10.94
N SER A 124 -13.83 -18.93 -12.05
CA SER A 124 -14.66 -19.73 -12.96
C SER A 124 -13.89 -20.93 -13.53
N GLN A 125 -12.66 -20.70 -14.00
CA GLN A 125 -11.77 -21.76 -14.47
C GLN A 125 -11.44 -22.77 -13.36
N LEU A 126 -11.26 -22.31 -12.12
CA LEU A 126 -11.04 -23.19 -10.97
C LEU A 126 -12.28 -24.05 -10.69
N GLU A 127 -13.49 -23.50 -10.75
CA GLU A 127 -14.74 -24.25 -10.59
C GLU A 127 -14.85 -25.35 -11.66
N GLU A 128 -14.55 -25.03 -12.92
CA GLU A 128 -14.49 -26.03 -13.98
C GLU A 128 -13.42 -27.10 -13.73
N LEU A 129 -12.23 -26.71 -13.27
CA LEU A 129 -11.16 -27.65 -12.93
C LEU A 129 -11.56 -28.56 -11.77
N GLN A 130 -12.24 -28.03 -10.74
CA GLN A 130 -12.78 -28.82 -9.64
C GLN A 130 -13.82 -29.83 -10.13
N GLN A 131 -14.70 -29.44 -11.05
CA GLN A 131 -15.63 -30.38 -11.68
C GLN A 131 -14.89 -31.47 -12.48
N LYS A 132 -13.86 -31.08 -13.25
CA LYS A 132 -13.01 -32.03 -13.99
C LYS A 132 -12.28 -32.99 -13.04
N VAL A 133 -11.81 -32.53 -11.87
CA VAL A 133 -11.23 -33.40 -10.83
C VAL A 133 -12.23 -34.47 -10.37
N GLN A 134 -13.50 -34.12 -10.19
CA GLN A 134 -14.53 -35.12 -9.81
C GLN A 134 -14.73 -36.18 -10.90
N CYS A 135 -14.82 -35.76 -12.16
CA CYS A 135 -14.92 -36.69 -13.29
C CYS A 135 -13.70 -37.63 -13.36
N GLN A 136 -12.50 -37.09 -13.18
CA GLN A 136 -11.27 -37.88 -13.19
C GLN A 136 -11.15 -38.82 -11.98
N ARG A 137 -11.78 -38.49 -10.84
CA ARG A 137 -11.85 -39.40 -9.69
C ARG A 137 -12.61 -40.68 -10.02
N LEU A 138 -13.76 -40.54 -10.68
CA LEU A 138 -14.56 -41.68 -11.11
C LEU A 138 -13.79 -42.57 -12.10
N GLU A 139 -13.04 -41.97 -13.03
CA GLU A 139 -12.18 -42.72 -13.95
C GLU A 139 -11.08 -43.50 -13.20
N LEU A 140 -10.45 -42.88 -12.19
CA LEU A 140 -9.45 -43.55 -11.35
C LEU A 140 -10.05 -44.71 -10.55
N ASP A 141 -11.27 -44.55 -10.03
CA ASP A 141 -11.97 -45.61 -9.29
C ASP A 141 -12.27 -46.80 -10.20
N CYS A 142 -12.69 -46.56 -11.44
CA CYS A 142 -12.88 -47.60 -12.45
C CYS A 142 -11.56 -48.32 -12.79
N ILE A 143 -10.46 -47.58 -13.01
CA ILE A 143 -9.14 -48.15 -13.28
C ILE A 143 -8.67 -48.99 -12.08
N SER A 144 -8.87 -48.48 -10.87
CA SER A 144 -8.47 -49.18 -9.64
C SER A 144 -9.28 -50.47 -9.46
N SER A 145 -10.61 -50.43 -9.63
CA SER A 145 -11.47 -51.62 -9.55
C SER A 145 -11.05 -52.69 -10.55
N LEU A 146 -10.84 -52.30 -11.81
CA LEU A 146 -10.42 -53.23 -12.86
C LEU A 146 -9.02 -53.80 -12.59
N GLY A 147 -8.10 -52.98 -12.06
CA GLY A 147 -6.78 -53.41 -11.63
C GLY A 147 -6.84 -54.46 -10.51
N GLU A 148 -7.67 -54.25 -9.49
CA GLU A 148 -7.88 -55.21 -8.39
C GLU A 148 -8.52 -56.52 -8.89
N GLU A 149 -9.47 -56.43 -9.83
CA GLU A 149 -10.06 -57.62 -10.47
C GLU A 149 -8.99 -58.44 -11.21
N ILE A 150 -8.10 -57.79 -11.98
CA ILE A 150 -6.98 -58.46 -12.65
C ILE A 150 -6.05 -59.09 -11.61
N LEU A 151 -5.69 -58.37 -10.56
CA LEU A 151 -4.81 -58.82 -9.48
C LEU A 151 -5.34 -60.07 -8.77
N SER A 152 -6.67 -60.19 -8.59
CA SER A 152 -7.31 -61.33 -7.94
C SER A 152 -7.05 -62.69 -8.62
N ALA A 153 -6.74 -62.69 -9.92
CA ALA A 153 -6.48 -63.88 -10.72
C ALA A 153 -5.14 -63.82 -11.48
N CYS A 154 -4.25 -62.90 -11.08
CA CYS A 154 -3.04 -62.53 -11.81
C CYS A 154 -1.95 -63.61 -11.75
N HIS A 155 -1.20 -63.74 -12.84
CA HIS A 155 0.03 -64.53 -12.89
C HIS A 155 1.12 -63.86 -12.04
N PRO A 156 1.91 -64.59 -11.22
CA PRO A 156 2.91 -64.00 -10.31
C PRO A 156 3.86 -63.01 -10.99
N ASP A 157 4.31 -63.31 -12.21
CA ASP A 157 5.22 -62.45 -12.98
C ASP A 157 4.62 -61.08 -13.37
N ALA A 158 3.30 -60.95 -13.43
CA ALA A 158 2.60 -59.72 -13.82
C ALA A 158 2.07 -58.91 -12.63
N VAL A 159 2.05 -59.49 -11.42
CA VAL A 159 1.49 -58.85 -10.21
C VAL A 159 2.17 -57.51 -9.93
N GLY A 160 3.50 -57.48 -9.96
CA GLY A 160 4.26 -56.25 -9.70
C GLY A 160 3.98 -55.15 -10.73
N THR A 161 3.87 -55.53 -12.00
CA THR A 161 3.59 -54.61 -13.11
C THR A 161 2.20 -53.97 -12.95
N VAL A 162 1.16 -54.78 -12.73
CA VAL A 162 -0.22 -54.29 -12.59
C VAL A 162 -0.35 -53.38 -11.36
N HIS A 163 0.23 -53.75 -10.22
CA HIS A 163 0.27 -52.88 -9.04
C HIS A 163 0.93 -51.54 -9.34
N SER A 164 2.10 -51.54 -9.98
CA SER A 164 2.84 -50.32 -10.28
C SER A 164 2.04 -49.35 -11.17
N TRP A 165 1.23 -49.88 -12.10
CA TRP A 165 0.38 -49.08 -12.96
C TRP A 165 -0.81 -48.45 -12.22
N VAL A 166 -1.43 -49.20 -11.31
CA VAL A 166 -2.49 -48.65 -10.44
C VAL A 166 -1.91 -47.56 -9.53
N ASP A 167 -0.73 -47.79 -8.94
CA ASP A 167 -0.07 -46.82 -8.07
C ASP A 167 0.37 -45.57 -8.85
N LEU A 168 0.85 -45.72 -10.08
CA LEU A 168 1.16 -44.61 -10.97
C LEU A 168 -0.08 -43.75 -11.24
N ALA A 169 -1.22 -44.38 -11.59
CA ALA A 169 -2.47 -43.66 -11.81
C ALA A 169 -2.90 -42.86 -10.58
N LYS A 170 -2.86 -43.49 -9.39
CA LYS A 170 -3.15 -42.84 -8.10
C LYS A 170 -2.21 -41.67 -7.82
N SER A 171 -0.90 -41.86 -8.01
CA SER A 171 0.13 -40.84 -7.78
C SER A 171 -0.03 -39.65 -8.72
N CYS A 172 -0.19 -39.87 -10.02
CA CYS A 172 -0.41 -38.80 -11.01
C CYS A 172 -1.67 -37.99 -10.68
N PHE A 173 -2.76 -38.67 -10.30
CA PHE A 173 -3.98 -37.98 -9.91
C PHE A 173 -3.84 -37.16 -8.63
N GLN A 174 -3.14 -37.67 -7.62
CA GLN A 174 -2.83 -36.93 -6.40
C GLN A 174 -1.99 -35.69 -6.71
N GLN A 175 -1.00 -35.80 -7.60
CA GLN A 175 -0.22 -34.66 -8.05
C GLN A 175 -1.09 -33.61 -8.73
N PHE A 176 -1.97 -34.02 -9.65
CA PHE A 176 -2.94 -33.12 -10.28
C PHE A 176 -3.83 -32.40 -9.25
N CYS A 177 -4.39 -33.15 -8.28
CA CYS A 177 -5.19 -32.57 -7.18
C CYS A 177 -4.40 -31.53 -6.38
N SER A 178 -3.13 -31.81 -6.06
CA SER A 178 -2.28 -30.87 -5.32
C SER A 178 -2.00 -29.57 -6.10
N ARG A 179 -1.93 -29.64 -7.43
CA ARG A 179 -1.78 -28.45 -8.29
C ARG A 179 -3.04 -27.61 -8.31
N VAL A 180 -4.21 -28.24 -8.46
CA VAL A 180 -5.51 -27.54 -8.40
C VAL A 180 -5.71 -26.89 -7.03
N GLN A 181 -5.38 -27.58 -5.94
CA GLN A 181 -5.46 -27.02 -4.59
C GLN A 181 -4.52 -25.83 -4.39
N ARG A 182 -3.30 -25.88 -4.95
CA ARG A 182 -2.36 -24.75 -4.89
C ARG A 182 -2.90 -23.55 -5.67
N GLN A 183 -3.52 -23.79 -6.83
CA GLN A 183 -4.15 -22.74 -7.62
C GLN A 183 -5.32 -22.09 -6.85
N GLU A 184 -6.15 -22.90 -6.21
CA GLU A 184 -7.23 -22.42 -5.33
C GLU A 184 -6.69 -21.54 -4.21
N GLN A 185 -5.67 -22.01 -3.48
CA GLN A 185 -5.06 -21.24 -2.39
C GLN A 185 -4.47 -19.92 -2.87
N ARG A 186 -3.83 -19.91 -4.05
CA ARG A 186 -3.26 -18.70 -4.66
C ARG A 186 -4.34 -17.68 -4.99
N LEU A 187 -5.40 -18.10 -5.68
CA LEU A 187 -6.52 -17.23 -6.05
C LEU A 187 -7.25 -16.71 -4.80
N GLN A 188 -7.51 -17.57 -3.81
CA GLN A 188 -8.12 -17.17 -2.53
C GLN A 188 -7.26 -16.14 -1.79
N ALA A 189 -5.93 -16.30 -1.76
CA ALA A 189 -5.03 -15.35 -1.15
C ALA A 189 -5.03 -13.99 -1.86
N GLN A 190 -5.03 -13.97 -3.20
CA GLN A 190 -5.13 -12.74 -3.99
C GLN A 190 -6.44 -12.00 -3.72
N VAL A 191 -7.57 -12.70 -3.80
CA VAL A 191 -8.90 -12.14 -3.53
C VAL A 191 -9.00 -11.60 -2.11
N ALA A 192 -8.44 -12.32 -1.12
CA ALA A 192 -8.40 -11.86 0.26
C ALA A 192 -7.52 -10.61 0.43
N SER A 193 -6.38 -10.53 -0.24
CA SER A 193 -5.50 -9.36 -0.22
C SER A 193 -6.20 -8.13 -0.78
N LEU A 194 -6.76 -8.22 -1.99
CA LEU A 194 -7.50 -7.14 -2.62
C LEU A 194 -8.71 -6.70 -1.78
N ALA A 195 -9.41 -7.65 -1.13
CA ALA A 195 -10.50 -7.32 -0.23
C ALA A 195 -10.03 -6.55 1.02
N VAL A 196 -8.81 -6.82 1.53
CA VAL A 196 -8.22 -6.06 2.64
C VAL A 196 -7.85 -4.65 2.18
N ASP A 197 -7.23 -4.51 1.01
CA ASP A 197 -6.85 -3.22 0.44
C ASP A 197 -8.09 -2.37 0.11
N ARG A 198 -9.13 -2.95 -0.51
CA ARG A 198 -10.40 -2.26 -0.76
C ARG A 198 -11.04 -1.74 0.53
N LYS A 199 -11.09 -2.57 1.58
CA LYS A 199 -11.58 -2.14 2.90
C LYS A 199 -10.71 -1.06 3.53
N ALA A 200 -9.41 -1.02 3.26
CA ALA A 200 -8.54 0.04 3.76
C ALA A 200 -8.83 1.37 3.04
N LEU A 201 -9.01 1.33 1.72
CA LEU A 201 -9.41 2.48 0.91
C LEU A 201 -10.78 3.02 1.30
N GLU A 202 -11.77 2.16 1.50
CA GLU A 202 -13.12 2.53 2.00
C GLU A 202 -13.02 3.29 3.34
N ARG A 203 -12.31 2.73 4.32
CA ARG A 203 -12.13 3.39 5.63
C ARG A 203 -11.43 4.74 5.53
N LEU A 204 -10.43 4.86 4.65
CA LEU A 204 -9.76 6.14 4.40
C LEU A 204 -10.70 7.15 3.75
N SER A 205 -11.48 6.72 2.76
CA SER A 205 -12.49 7.56 2.10
C SER A 205 -13.54 8.07 3.08
N ASP A 206 -14.06 7.19 3.96
CA ASP A 206 -15.04 7.56 5.00
C ASP A 206 -14.44 8.59 5.98
N TRP A 207 -13.20 8.37 6.41
CA TRP A 207 -12.51 9.31 7.30
C TRP A 207 -12.29 10.67 6.62
N ILE A 208 -11.86 10.69 5.35
CA ILE A 208 -11.68 11.93 4.59
C ILE A 208 -13.01 12.67 4.47
N THR A 209 -14.11 11.97 4.17
CA THR A 209 -15.46 12.56 4.11
C THR A 209 -15.83 13.23 5.43
N ALA A 210 -15.69 12.52 6.56
CA ALA A 210 -15.98 13.07 7.87
C ALA A 210 -15.08 14.28 8.24
N ALA A 211 -13.80 14.23 7.85
CA ALA A 211 -12.85 15.31 8.09
C ALA A 211 -13.14 16.56 7.23
N GLU A 212 -13.50 16.37 5.95
CA GLU A 212 -13.94 17.44 5.04
C GLU A 212 -15.20 18.13 5.59
N GLU A 213 -16.20 17.36 6.02
CA GLU A 213 -17.43 17.88 6.62
C GLU A 213 -17.15 18.65 7.92
N ALA A 214 -16.34 18.08 8.82
CA ALA A 214 -15.98 18.72 10.08
C ALA A 214 -15.20 20.03 9.88
N LEU A 215 -14.22 20.03 8.96
CA LEU A 215 -13.44 21.21 8.64
C LEU A 215 -14.32 22.29 7.97
N SER A 216 -15.19 21.90 7.04
CA SER A 216 -16.13 22.81 6.37
C SER A 216 -17.07 23.49 7.36
N LEU A 217 -17.63 22.74 8.32
CA LEU A 217 -18.47 23.31 9.39
C LEU A 217 -17.69 24.32 10.23
N ARG A 218 -16.47 23.97 10.64
CA ARG A 218 -15.60 24.85 11.43
C ARG A 218 -15.19 26.10 10.65
N ASP A 219 -14.99 26.00 9.34
CA ASP A 219 -14.59 27.11 8.46
C ASP A 219 -15.70 28.12 8.19
N GLN A 220 -16.96 27.73 8.35
CA GLN A 220 -18.10 28.65 8.25
C GLN A 220 -18.29 29.52 9.51
N GLU A 221 -17.70 29.12 10.64
CA GLU A 221 -17.80 29.88 11.89
C GLU A 221 -16.87 31.11 11.87
N PRO A 222 -17.38 32.32 12.19
CA PRO A 222 -16.54 33.52 12.28
C PRO A 222 -15.53 33.37 13.43
N LEU A 223 -14.33 33.93 13.24
CA LEU A 223 -13.28 33.88 14.24
C LEU A 223 -13.67 34.69 15.50
N PRO A 224 -13.53 34.14 16.71
CA PRO A 224 -13.85 34.86 17.94
C PRO A 224 -12.94 36.08 18.17
N GLU A 225 -13.52 37.15 18.72
CA GLU A 225 -12.77 38.32 19.20
C GLU A 225 -12.25 38.12 20.65
N ASP A 226 -12.70 37.09 21.37
CA ASP A 226 -12.16 36.76 22.69
C ASP A 226 -10.89 35.92 22.54
N ALA A 227 -9.78 36.41 23.09
CA ALA A 227 -8.47 35.77 23.01
C ALA A 227 -8.48 34.33 23.56
N ARG A 228 -9.26 34.06 24.62
CA ARG A 228 -9.36 32.72 25.22
C ARG A 228 -10.08 31.73 24.30
N GLN A 229 -11.17 32.18 23.68
CA GLN A 229 -11.92 31.34 22.72
C GLN A 229 -11.11 31.07 21.46
N LEU A 230 -10.33 32.06 21.00
CA LEU A 230 -9.42 31.89 19.87
C LEU A 230 -8.29 30.91 20.20
N GLU A 231 -7.71 30.98 21.39
CA GLU A 231 -6.67 30.04 21.84
C GLU A 231 -7.21 28.61 21.89
N GLU A 232 -8.42 28.41 22.41
CA GLU A 232 -9.10 27.10 22.41
C GLU A 232 -9.30 26.56 20.98
N LEU A 233 -9.74 27.40 20.03
CA LEU A 233 -9.85 27.01 18.62
C LEU A 233 -8.50 26.65 18.00
N CYS A 234 -7.42 27.39 18.34
CA CYS A 234 -6.07 27.06 17.91
C CYS A 234 -5.63 25.69 18.46
N CYS A 235 -5.92 25.38 19.72
CA CYS A 235 -5.64 24.08 20.31
C CYS A 235 -6.41 22.95 19.61
N GLN A 236 -7.72 23.13 19.38
CA GLN A 236 -8.55 22.17 18.66
C GLN A 236 -8.03 21.91 17.23
N HIS A 237 -7.69 22.98 16.50
CA HIS A 237 -7.14 22.86 15.14
C HIS A 237 -5.77 22.19 15.13
N THR A 238 -4.95 22.41 16.16
CA THR A 238 -3.66 21.73 16.31
C THR A 238 -3.83 20.21 16.47
N VAL A 239 -4.83 19.78 17.25
CA VAL A 239 -5.18 18.34 17.37
C VAL A 239 -5.63 17.78 16.02
N PHE A 240 -6.45 18.52 15.26
CA PHE A 240 -6.86 18.11 13.92
C PHE A 240 -5.67 17.97 12.96
N MET A 241 -4.74 18.93 12.96
CA MET A 241 -3.51 18.85 12.15
C MET A 241 -2.64 17.64 12.52
N GLN A 242 -2.58 17.28 13.80
CA GLN A 242 -1.91 16.05 14.23
C GLN A 242 -2.61 14.81 13.68
N GLN A 243 -3.94 14.76 13.69
CA GLN A 243 -4.70 13.65 13.09
C GLN A 243 -4.45 13.52 11.59
N LEU A 244 -4.41 14.63 10.84
CA LEU A 244 -3.97 14.64 9.44
C LEU A 244 -2.56 14.07 9.29
N GLY A 245 -1.62 14.48 10.14
CA GLY A 245 -0.25 13.96 10.12
C GLY A 245 -0.17 12.43 10.29
N HIS A 246 -1.00 11.84 11.16
CA HIS A 246 -1.07 10.39 11.31
C HIS A 246 -1.67 9.70 10.08
N LYS A 247 -2.73 10.29 9.51
CA LYS A 247 -3.42 9.75 8.33
C LYS A 247 -2.59 9.84 7.04
N GLN A 248 -1.66 10.79 6.94
CA GLN A 248 -0.71 10.89 5.83
C GLN A 248 0.02 9.56 5.56
N ALA A 249 0.49 8.87 6.61
CA ALA A 249 1.20 7.60 6.47
C ALA A 249 0.32 6.47 5.93
N GLU A 250 -0.97 6.45 6.29
CA GLU A 250 -1.93 5.48 5.78
C GLU A 250 -2.24 5.74 4.29
N VAL A 251 -2.41 7.00 3.89
CA VAL A 251 -2.62 7.40 2.48
C VAL A 251 -1.41 7.07 1.62
N GLU A 252 -0.19 7.35 2.10
CA GLU A 252 1.05 6.99 1.40
C GLU A 252 1.23 5.48 1.26
N LYS A 253 0.85 4.70 2.29
CA LYS A 253 0.89 3.24 2.23
C LYS A 253 -0.09 2.71 1.18
N ALA A 254 -1.33 3.20 1.19
CA ALA A 254 -2.34 2.84 0.19
C ALA A 254 -1.86 3.15 -1.24
N ALA A 255 -1.23 4.32 -1.44
CA ALA A 255 -0.66 4.71 -2.72
C ALA A 255 0.62 3.94 -3.14
N LYS A 256 1.32 3.32 -2.18
CA LYS A 256 2.48 2.45 -2.47
C LYS A 256 2.04 1.02 -2.83
N ASN A 257 1.01 0.49 -2.17
CA ASN A 257 0.47 -0.84 -2.46
C ASN A 257 0.06 -0.96 -3.94
N GLY A 258 -0.73 -0.01 -4.46
CA GLY A 258 -1.09 0.03 -5.88
C GLY A 258 0.10 0.21 -6.85
N ARG A 259 1.27 0.67 -6.37
CA ARG A 259 2.51 0.72 -7.19
C ARG A 259 3.30 -0.59 -7.15
N GLN A 260 3.24 -1.34 -6.05
CA GLN A 260 3.96 -2.60 -5.88
C GLN A 260 3.34 -3.73 -6.70
N GLU A 261 2.02 -3.74 -6.82
CA GLU A 261 1.27 -4.60 -7.75
C GLU A 261 1.80 -4.41 -9.18
N ARG A 262 2.06 -3.17 -9.62
CA ARG A 262 2.68 -2.88 -10.93
C ARG A 262 4.12 -3.34 -11.11
N ALA A 263 4.96 -3.25 -10.07
CA ALA A 263 6.36 -3.70 -10.17
C ALA A 263 6.43 -5.22 -10.34
N ALA A 264 5.51 -5.95 -9.72
CA ALA A 264 5.30 -7.37 -9.99
C ALA A 264 4.75 -7.61 -11.41
N GLN A 265 3.95 -6.67 -11.95
CA GLN A 265 3.37 -6.78 -13.30
C GLN A 265 4.36 -6.58 -14.45
N LEU A 266 5.33 -5.67 -14.33
CA LEU A 266 6.26 -5.35 -15.42
C LEU A 266 7.54 -6.19 -15.46
N GLY A 267 7.65 -7.24 -14.62
CA GLY A 267 8.85 -8.09 -14.58
C GLY A 267 10.15 -7.33 -14.31
N ALA A 268 10.07 -6.12 -13.75
CA ALA A 268 11.23 -5.31 -13.45
C ALA A 268 11.77 -5.73 -12.09
N THR A 269 12.80 -6.57 -12.08
CA THR A 269 13.65 -6.78 -10.92
C THR A 269 14.11 -5.41 -10.43
N ALA A 270 13.56 -4.94 -9.31
CA ALA A 270 14.03 -3.74 -8.63
C ALA A 270 15.46 -4.01 -8.17
N SER A 271 16.42 -3.60 -9.00
CA SER A 271 17.83 -3.57 -8.64
C SER A 271 17.95 -2.68 -7.41
N SER A 272 18.35 -3.31 -6.31
CA SER A 272 18.80 -2.66 -5.08
C SER A 272 19.97 -1.73 -5.40
N CYS A 273 19.68 -0.47 -5.72
CA CYS A 273 20.68 0.58 -5.72
C CYS A 273 20.88 1.06 -4.29
N GLN A 274 21.94 0.52 -3.67
CA GLN A 274 22.52 1.03 -2.45
C GLN A 274 22.80 2.53 -2.61
N GLN A 275 22.17 3.36 -1.76
CA GLN A 275 22.54 4.75 -1.62
C GLN A 275 23.93 4.81 -1.00
N SER A 276 24.94 5.15 -1.80
CA SER A 276 26.25 5.50 -1.29
C SER A 276 26.17 6.84 -0.58
N SER A 277 26.37 6.80 0.73
CA SER A 277 26.60 7.96 1.59
C SER A 277 27.87 8.72 1.15
N GLY A 278 27.71 9.96 0.71
CA GLY A 278 28.79 10.93 0.48
C GLY A 278 28.37 12.31 0.98
N TRP A 279 28.79 12.64 2.21
CA TRP A 279 28.75 13.98 2.81
C TRP A 279 29.76 14.91 2.09
N HIS A 280 29.75 16.25 2.02
CA HIS A 280 29.13 17.36 2.76
C HIS A 280 28.99 18.58 1.83
N GLY A 281 28.03 19.45 2.11
CA GLY A 281 27.99 20.83 1.63
C GLY A 281 27.02 21.66 2.48
N THR A 282 27.52 22.24 3.56
CA THR A 282 26.75 23.07 4.50
C THR A 282 26.20 24.32 3.81
N SER A 283 24.89 24.36 3.57
CA SER A 283 24.14 25.61 3.51
C SER A 283 22.93 25.49 4.42
N ARG A 284 22.88 26.39 5.41
CA ARG A 284 21.85 26.45 6.44
C ARG A 284 20.56 26.98 5.80
N ALA A 285 19.76 26.10 5.22
CA ALA A 285 18.42 26.41 4.77
C ALA A 285 17.47 26.51 5.98
N LEU A 286 16.62 27.53 6.00
CA LEU A 286 15.49 27.64 6.93
C LEU A 286 14.59 26.39 6.83
N PRO A 287 13.90 25.99 7.92
CA PRO A 287 12.92 24.91 7.83
C PRO A 287 11.75 25.39 6.97
N GLN A 288 11.71 24.95 5.72
CA GLN A 288 10.51 25.03 4.90
C GLN A 288 9.49 24.01 5.45
N PRO A 289 8.18 24.35 5.49
CA PRO A 289 7.16 23.35 5.71
C PRO A 289 7.23 22.32 4.57
N PRO A 290 6.95 21.03 4.83
CA PRO A 290 7.06 20.01 3.80
C PRO A 290 6.01 20.27 2.72
N LEU A 291 6.44 20.84 1.60
CA LEU A 291 5.67 20.84 0.37
C LEU A 291 5.58 19.40 -0.13
N MET A 292 4.42 18.78 0.13
CA MET A 292 3.73 17.76 -0.67
C MET A 292 4.59 16.74 -1.43
N LEU A 293 4.91 15.62 -0.78
CA LEU A 293 5.54 14.43 -1.38
C LEU A 293 4.56 13.55 -2.19
N LEU A 294 3.46 14.10 -2.71
CA LEU A 294 2.45 13.34 -3.46
C LEU A 294 2.36 13.71 -4.95
N GLU A 295 3.10 14.70 -5.44
CA GLU A 295 3.09 15.09 -6.87
C GLU A 295 3.59 13.98 -7.83
N HIS A 296 4.25 12.93 -7.33
CA HIS A 296 4.70 11.77 -8.13
C HIS A 296 3.77 10.55 -8.04
N LEU A 297 2.52 10.76 -7.64
CA LEU A 297 1.49 9.74 -7.62
C LEU A 297 0.43 10.09 -8.68
N GLU A 298 0.61 9.60 -9.89
CA GLU A 298 -0.48 9.40 -10.85
C GLU A 298 -1.00 7.95 -10.70
N PRO A 299 -1.90 7.68 -9.74
CA PRO A 299 -2.59 6.40 -9.68
C PRO A 299 -3.49 6.27 -10.92
N GLN A 300 -3.35 5.15 -11.65
CA GLN A 300 -4.27 4.88 -12.78
C GLN A 300 -5.59 4.27 -12.29
N ASN A 301 -5.66 3.77 -11.05
CA ASN A 301 -6.92 3.41 -10.42
C ASN A 301 -7.73 4.68 -10.11
N PRO A 302 -8.93 4.85 -10.70
CA PRO A 302 -9.72 6.07 -10.56
C PRO A 302 -10.16 6.32 -9.12
N LEU A 303 -10.38 5.27 -8.31
CA LEU A 303 -10.76 5.40 -6.90
C LEU A 303 -9.61 5.91 -6.04
N LEU A 304 -8.40 5.36 -6.25
CA LEU A 304 -7.21 5.82 -5.53
C LEU A 304 -6.83 7.26 -5.96
N ALA A 305 -6.99 7.59 -7.24
CA ALA A 305 -6.80 8.95 -7.76
C ALA A 305 -7.73 9.95 -7.08
N GLN A 306 -9.02 9.61 -7.00
CA GLN A 306 -10.00 10.44 -6.32
C GLN A 306 -9.68 10.60 -4.83
N LEU A 307 -9.31 9.52 -4.15
CA LEU A 307 -8.95 9.55 -2.72
C LEU A 307 -7.74 10.46 -2.48
N VAL A 308 -6.68 10.31 -3.28
CA VAL A 308 -5.48 11.14 -3.21
C VAL A 308 -5.83 12.60 -3.47
N HIS A 309 -6.63 12.90 -4.48
CA HIS A 309 -7.05 14.28 -4.79
C HIS A 309 -7.82 14.91 -3.62
N ARG A 310 -8.81 14.20 -3.07
CA ARG A 310 -9.58 14.67 -1.90
C ARG A 310 -8.70 14.90 -0.68
N TRP A 311 -7.76 14.00 -0.42
CA TRP A 311 -6.76 14.16 0.62
C TRP A 311 -5.94 15.45 0.45
N GLN A 312 -5.48 15.74 -0.76
CA GLN A 312 -4.73 16.97 -1.06
C GLN A 312 -5.58 18.23 -0.82
N CYS A 313 -6.84 18.22 -1.26
CA CYS A 313 -7.77 19.32 -1.01
C CYS A 313 -8.02 19.56 0.49
N LEU A 314 -8.27 18.49 1.24
CA LEU A 314 -8.46 18.55 2.70
C LEU A 314 -7.21 19.11 3.40
N TRP A 315 -6.02 18.66 3.00
CA TRP A 315 -4.76 19.12 3.56
C TRP A 315 -4.56 20.62 3.33
N LEU A 316 -4.77 21.10 2.10
CA LEU A 316 -4.67 22.52 1.76
C LEU A 316 -5.67 23.37 2.54
N ALA A 317 -6.93 22.93 2.62
CA ALA A 317 -7.96 23.61 3.40
C ALA A 317 -7.58 23.70 4.89
N ALA A 318 -7.01 22.63 5.46
CA ALA A 318 -6.55 22.61 6.85
C ALA A 318 -5.38 23.57 7.10
N GLN A 319 -4.43 23.67 6.17
CA GLN A 319 -3.34 24.64 6.24
C GLN A 319 -3.84 26.08 6.12
N ASP A 320 -4.78 26.35 5.20
CA ASP A 320 -5.37 27.68 5.05
C ASP A 320 -6.08 28.12 6.34
N ARG A 321 -6.84 27.22 6.96
CA ARG A 321 -7.45 27.47 8.28
C ARG A 321 -6.40 27.75 9.36
N GLN A 322 -5.31 26.97 9.38
CA GLN A 322 -4.21 27.17 10.33
C GLN A 322 -3.60 28.57 10.17
N HIS A 323 -3.34 29.01 8.94
CA HIS A 323 -2.85 30.34 8.65
C HIS A 323 -3.82 31.43 9.11
N ARG A 324 -5.13 31.28 8.85
CA ARG A 324 -6.15 32.25 9.31
C ARG A 324 -6.17 32.38 10.84
N LEU A 325 -6.11 31.27 11.56
CA LEU A 325 -6.06 31.24 13.02
C LEU A 325 -4.79 31.91 13.55
N GLN A 326 -3.62 31.61 12.99
CA GLN A 326 -2.35 32.24 13.36
C GLN A 326 -2.37 33.75 13.12
N CYS A 327 -2.87 34.21 11.96
CA CYS A 327 -3.03 35.64 11.67
C CYS A 327 -4.00 36.33 12.65
N SER A 328 -5.05 35.64 13.11
CA SER A 328 -5.95 36.16 14.14
C SER A 328 -5.25 36.26 15.50
N GLN A 329 -4.51 35.22 15.89
CA GLN A 329 -3.79 35.18 17.15
C GLN A 329 -2.70 36.27 17.21
N GLN A 330 -1.98 36.48 16.11
CA GLN A 330 -1.01 37.56 15.99
C GLN A 330 -1.66 38.94 16.13
N ARG A 331 -2.82 39.16 15.50
CA ARG A 331 -3.60 40.40 15.68
C ARG A 331 -4.01 40.63 17.13
N HIS A 332 -4.40 39.57 17.86
CA HIS A 332 -4.70 39.68 19.30
C HIS A 332 -3.47 40.05 20.12
N GLN A 333 -2.32 39.42 19.86
CA GLN A 333 -1.07 39.76 20.53
C GLN A 333 -0.69 41.23 20.29
N GLU A 334 -0.81 41.73 19.07
CA GLU A 334 -0.57 43.15 18.77
C GLU A 334 -1.53 44.08 19.52
N LEU A 335 -2.81 43.72 19.63
CA LEU A 335 -3.80 44.48 20.39
C LEU A 335 -3.48 44.47 21.89
N GLU A 336 -3.05 43.34 22.45
CA GLU A 336 -2.61 43.22 23.84
C GLU A 336 -1.33 44.03 24.11
N GLU A 337 -0.35 43.98 23.22
CA GLU A 337 0.87 44.79 23.32
C GLU A 337 0.55 46.29 23.32
N ARG A 338 -0.36 46.72 22.43
CA ARG A 338 -0.85 48.11 22.38
C ARG A 338 -1.63 48.49 23.64
N ALA A 339 -2.45 47.58 24.18
CA ALA A 339 -3.19 47.81 25.42
C ALA A 339 -2.26 47.82 26.66
N SER A 340 -1.17 47.07 26.62
CA SER A 340 -0.16 47.01 27.68
C SER A 340 0.75 48.26 27.73
N PHE A 341 0.61 49.17 26.77
CA PHE A 341 1.34 50.42 26.73
C PHE A 341 0.99 51.31 27.93
N ASP A 342 1.90 51.37 28.90
CA ASP A 342 1.77 52.25 30.06
C ASP A 342 2.29 53.66 29.74
N PHE A 343 1.34 54.55 29.41
CA PHE A 343 1.61 55.96 29.19
C PHE A 343 2.28 56.63 30.40
N ALA A 344 1.95 56.22 31.64
CA ALA A 344 2.54 56.80 32.85
C ALA A 344 4.01 56.38 33.01
N ALA A 345 4.34 55.11 32.76
CA ALA A 345 5.74 54.65 32.75
C ALA A 345 6.55 55.32 31.64
N TRP A 346 6.00 55.43 30.42
CA TRP A 346 6.63 56.15 29.32
C TRP A 346 6.87 57.62 29.68
N ARG A 347 5.82 58.32 30.16
CA ARG A 347 5.90 59.72 30.56
C ARG A 347 6.94 59.94 31.66
N LYS A 348 7.02 59.04 32.64
CA LYS A 348 8.03 59.09 33.71
C LYS A 348 9.44 59.00 33.14
N ARG A 349 9.71 58.04 32.24
CA ARG A 349 11.02 57.91 31.58
C ARG A 349 11.36 59.14 30.74
N TYR A 350 10.39 59.68 30.00
CA TYR A 350 10.57 60.89 29.21
C TYR A 350 10.86 62.12 30.08
N LEU A 351 10.12 62.30 31.18
CA LEU A 351 10.33 63.40 32.13
C LEU A 351 11.68 63.28 32.85
N GLN A 352 12.13 62.06 33.16
CA GLN A 352 13.48 61.82 33.69
C GLN A 352 14.55 62.17 32.66
N TRP A 353 14.37 61.75 31.40
CA TRP A 353 15.29 62.07 30.31
C TRP A 353 15.41 63.57 30.05
N ILE A 354 14.29 64.29 29.93
CA ILE A 354 14.30 65.75 29.73
C ILE A 354 14.82 66.48 30.98
N GLY A 355 14.54 65.97 32.18
CA GLY A 355 15.08 66.51 33.43
C GLY A 355 16.59 66.35 33.53
N HIS A 356 17.12 65.18 33.16
CA HIS A 356 18.55 64.93 33.06
C HIS A 356 19.20 65.90 32.06
N ARG A 357 18.61 66.06 30.87
CA ARG A 357 19.10 67.00 29.86
C ARG A 357 19.05 68.47 30.32
N LYS A 358 17.97 68.90 30.98
CA LYS A 358 17.88 70.23 31.59
C LYS A 358 18.99 70.45 32.63
N SER A 359 19.29 69.44 33.44
CA SER A 359 20.34 69.51 34.46
C SER A 359 21.73 69.61 33.83
N GLN A 360 22.02 68.83 32.79
CA GLN A 360 23.29 68.92 32.06
C GLN A 360 23.49 70.31 31.42
N VAL A 361 22.44 70.86 30.81
CA VAL A 361 22.49 72.22 30.24
C VAL A 361 22.72 73.28 31.33
N LEU A 362 22.07 73.10 32.49
CA LEU A 362 22.28 73.96 33.66
C LEU A 362 23.70 73.87 34.24
N ASP A 363 24.31 72.69 34.27
CA ASP A 363 25.67 72.51 34.76
C ASP A 363 26.70 73.09 33.79
N ILE A 364 26.47 72.97 32.48
CA ILE A 364 27.27 73.68 31.47
C ILE A 364 27.15 75.20 31.69
N PHE A 365 25.94 75.72 31.89
CA PHE A 365 25.71 77.14 32.18
C PHE A 365 26.51 77.58 33.42
N ARG A 366 26.39 76.87 34.54
CA ARG A 366 27.10 77.17 35.80
C ARG A 366 28.62 77.03 35.69
N SER A 367 29.12 76.14 34.84
CA SER A 367 30.57 75.97 34.63
C SER A 367 31.22 77.20 33.97
N ILE A 368 30.41 77.96 33.22
CA ILE A 368 30.83 79.16 32.50
C ILE A 368 30.53 80.40 33.35
N ASP A 369 29.36 80.46 34.00
CA ASP A 369 28.96 81.54 34.91
C ASP A 369 29.66 81.41 36.27
N ARG A 370 30.98 81.68 36.27
CA ARG A 370 31.80 81.70 37.49
C ARG A 370 31.54 82.93 38.37
N GLY A 371 30.90 83.96 37.80
CA GLY A 371 30.58 85.21 38.48
C GLY A 371 29.24 85.18 39.24
N HIS A 372 28.42 84.15 39.03
CA HIS A 372 27.05 84.04 39.54
C HIS A 372 26.19 85.26 39.18
N ASP A 373 26.47 85.89 38.04
CA ASP A 373 25.70 87.03 37.55
C ASP A 373 24.49 86.59 36.70
N GLY A 374 24.39 85.28 36.43
CA GLY A 374 23.30 84.66 35.70
C GLY A 374 23.31 85.02 34.21
N ARG A 375 24.44 85.51 33.67
CA ARG A 375 24.54 86.09 32.33
C ARG A 375 25.67 85.44 31.52
N LEU A 376 25.31 84.82 30.39
CA LEU A 376 26.28 84.21 29.46
C LEU A 376 26.13 84.77 28.04
N THR A 377 27.25 84.91 27.32
CA THR A 377 27.17 85.24 25.90
C THR A 377 26.81 84.00 25.07
N GLN A 378 26.08 84.20 23.98
CA GLN A 378 25.60 83.11 23.12
C GLN A 378 26.75 82.26 22.55
N GLN A 379 27.87 82.87 22.17
CA GLN A 379 29.02 82.16 21.60
C GLN A 379 29.73 81.28 22.63
N GLU A 380 29.85 81.75 23.88
CA GLU A 380 30.48 80.98 24.96
C GLU A 380 29.64 79.76 25.35
N PHE A 381 28.32 79.94 25.43
CA PHE A 381 27.39 78.86 25.76
C PHE A 381 27.33 77.81 24.64
N ILE A 382 27.13 78.22 23.39
CA ILE A 382 27.09 77.31 22.24
C ILE A 382 28.43 76.58 22.07
N GLY A 383 29.56 77.27 22.19
CA GLY A 383 30.89 76.67 22.07
C GLY A 383 31.14 75.57 23.11
N ARG A 384 30.66 75.76 24.35
CA ARG A 384 30.81 74.78 25.44
C ARG A 384 29.82 73.62 25.36
N VAL A 385 28.59 73.87 24.93
CA VAL A 385 27.61 72.80 24.69
C VAL A 385 28.08 71.87 23.56
N LEU A 386 28.65 72.42 22.49
CA LEU A 386 29.23 71.66 21.37
C LEU A 386 30.52 70.91 21.75
N ALA A 387 31.31 71.45 22.70
CA ALA A 387 32.51 70.80 23.22
C ALA A 387 32.22 69.66 24.21
N SER A 388 31.03 69.61 24.82
CA SER A 388 30.63 68.52 25.70
C SER A 388 30.18 67.32 24.86
N SER A 389 30.96 66.24 24.88
CA SER A 389 30.69 65.02 24.08
C SER A 389 29.39 64.30 24.48
N GLU A 390 28.87 64.55 25.68
CA GLU A 390 27.68 63.85 26.22
C GLU A 390 26.34 64.42 25.73
N CYS A 391 26.29 65.70 25.31
CA CYS A 391 25.07 66.28 24.73
C CYS A 391 24.84 65.88 23.25
N CYS A 392 25.89 65.43 22.56
CA CYS A 392 25.95 65.25 21.11
C CYS A 392 25.29 63.98 20.55
N SER A 393 24.51 63.24 21.32
CA SER A 393 23.71 62.11 20.79
C SER A 393 22.45 62.53 20.00
N GLY A 394 22.28 63.81 19.70
CA GLY A 394 21.15 64.29 18.88
C GLY A 394 21.40 65.66 18.25
N ALA A 395 22.12 65.72 17.14
CA ALA A 395 22.35 66.94 16.37
C ALA A 395 21.03 67.64 15.93
N ALA A 396 19.95 66.89 15.73
CA ALA A 396 18.63 67.42 15.39
C ALA A 396 17.98 68.27 16.50
N PHE A 397 18.40 68.11 17.75
CA PHE A 397 17.84 68.85 18.88
C PHE A 397 18.32 70.31 18.90
N LEU A 398 19.60 70.56 18.59
CA LEU A 398 20.17 71.90 18.62
C LEU A 398 19.55 72.82 17.56
N GLN A 399 19.11 72.27 16.42
CA GLN A 399 18.49 73.03 15.35
C GLN A 399 17.09 73.55 15.71
N GLY A 400 16.37 72.89 16.64
CA GLY A 400 15.12 73.41 17.19
C GLY A 400 15.31 74.37 18.37
N VAL A 401 16.40 74.23 19.13
CA VAL A 401 16.74 75.11 20.27
C VAL A 401 17.24 76.47 19.81
N THR A 402 17.88 76.55 18.65
CA THR A 402 18.33 77.83 18.05
C THR A 402 17.19 78.63 17.41
N ASP A 403 16.15 77.97 16.89
CA ASP A 403 15.11 78.65 16.10
C ASP A 403 13.87 79.09 16.90
N VAL A 404 13.60 78.53 18.09
CA VAL A 404 12.31 78.74 18.80
C VAL A 404 12.43 79.62 20.06
N GLY A 405 13.63 80.05 20.46
CA GLY A 405 13.84 80.73 21.76
C GLY A 405 14.54 82.09 21.75
N TRP A 406 15.10 82.55 20.64
CA TRP A 406 15.98 83.72 20.62
C TRP A 406 15.28 84.92 19.97
N VAL A 407 14.33 85.54 20.70
CA VAL A 407 13.88 86.90 20.35
C VAL A 407 14.92 87.86 20.92
N SER A 408 15.73 88.44 20.02
CA SER A 408 16.75 89.45 20.31
C SER A 408 16.28 90.48 21.35
N SER A 409 16.72 90.34 22.59
CA SER A 409 16.66 91.43 23.56
C SER A 409 17.77 92.41 23.18
N MET A 410 17.40 93.51 22.52
CA MET A 410 18.33 94.57 22.16
C MET A 410 19.05 95.09 23.41
N GLY A 411 20.39 95.13 23.35
CA GLY A 411 21.18 95.97 24.25
C GLY A 411 21.75 95.27 25.49
N THR A 412 22.44 94.14 25.31
CA THR A 412 23.65 93.69 26.03
C THR A 412 23.82 92.23 25.59
N GLY A 413 24.93 91.85 24.97
CA GLY A 413 25.12 90.53 24.33
C GLY A 413 25.20 89.32 25.29
N GLN A 414 24.47 89.37 26.40
CA GLN A 414 24.41 88.36 27.45
C GLN A 414 22.96 87.94 27.70
N GLU A 415 22.71 86.64 27.73
CA GLU A 415 21.40 86.07 28.04
C GLU A 415 21.30 85.53 29.46
N ALA A 416 20.09 85.61 30.00
CA ALA A 416 19.76 85.06 31.31
C ALA A 416 19.50 83.56 31.24
N GLN A 417 19.86 82.85 32.31
CA GLN A 417 19.67 81.40 32.51
C GLN A 417 18.29 80.85 32.10
N VAL A 418 17.22 81.64 32.28
CA VAL A 418 15.83 81.26 31.94
C VAL A 418 15.65 81.11 30.43
N SER A 419 16.28 81.98 29.61
CA SER A 419 16.19 81.94 28.14
C SER A 419 16.84 80.69 27.56
N CYS A 420 17.95 80.22 28.15
CA CYS A 420 18.65 79.02 27.69
C CYS A 420 17.88 77.71 27.95
N LEU A 421 16.89 77.72 28.84
CA LEU A 421 16.05 76.55 29.17
C LEU A 421 14.69 76.56 28.46
N SER A 422 14.26 77.69 27.89
CA SER A 422 12.95 77.84 27.25
C SER A 422 12.67 76.81 26.13
N PRO A 423 13.63 76.45 25.26
CA PRO A 423 13.40 75.45 24.22
C PRO A 423 13.16 74.02 24.74
N LEU A 424 13.53 73.74 26.00
CA LEU A 424 13.30 72.46 26.68
C LEU A 424 11.92 72.42 27.40
N GLN A 425 11.08 73.47 27.26
CA GLN A 425 9.79 73.61 27.96
C GLN A 425 8.56 73.39 27.07
N GLY A 426 8.71 73.21 25.75
CA GLY A 426 7.59 72.94 24.83
C GLY A 426 6.91 71.59 25.05
N PRO A 427 5.62 71.41 24.66
CA PRO A 427 4.92 70.14 24.78
C PRO A 427 5.60 69.06 23.92
N PRO A 428 5.56 67.78 24.34
CA PRO A 428 6.15 66.70 23.55
C PRO A 428 5.39 66.59 22.23
N LEU A 429 6.07 66.82 21.10
CA LEU A 429 5.59 66.27 19.83
C LEU A 429 5.69 64.75 19.98
N CYS A 430 4.55 64.06 19.94
CA CYS A 430 4.49 62.60 19.93
C CYS A 430 5.19 62.08 18.67
N LEU A 431 6.50 61.83 18.76
CA LEU A 431 7.20 60.96 17.82
C LEU A 431 6.83 59.52 18.18
N CYS A 432 5.60 59.12 17.87
CA CYS A 432 5.25 57.71 17.75
C CYS A 432 6.10 57.12 16.62
N ARG A 433 7.28 56.57 16.95
CA ARG A 433 7.99 55.63 16.08
C ARG A 433 7.13 54.37 15.97
N GLY A 434 6.16 54.40 15.06
CA GLY A 434 5.24 53.28 14.83
C GLY A 434 4.10 53.57 13.86
N CYS A 435 3.71 54.83 13.64
CA CYS A 435 2.72 55.20 12.63
C CYS A 435 3.40 56.02 11.54
N GLY A 436 3.63 55.40 10.37
CA GLY A 436 4.20 56.04 9.19
C GLY A 436 3.24 57.02 8.50
N VAL A 437 2.69 57.98 9.24
CA VAL A 437 1.88 59.06 8.68
C VAL A 437 2.39 60.38 9.25
N GLY A 438 2.97 61.21 8.39
CA GLY A 438 3.41 62.56 8.74
C GLY A 438 2.22 63.39 9.20
N VAL A 439 2.29 63.92 10.42
CA VAL A 439 1.27 64.81 10.98
C VAL A 439 1.79 66.24 10.89
N THR A 440 1.13 67.07 10.09
CA THR A 440 1.30 68.53 10.06
C THR A 440 0.58 69.18 11.25
N PRO A 441 1.06 70.33 11.76
CA PRO A 441 0.65 70.86 13.06
C PRO A 441 -0.59 71.75 12.93
N SER A 442 -1.78 71.18 12.86
CA SER A 442 -3.02 71.94 13.07
C SER A 442 -4.25 71.03 13.24
N THR A 443 -4.37 70.37 14.40
CA THR A 443 -5.66 70.00 15.01
C THR A 443 -5.45 69.50 16.45
N PRO A 444 -6.17 70.01 17.46
CA PRO A 444 -6.05 69.53 18.83
C PRO A 444 -6.94 68.29 19.05
N PHE A 445 -6.34 67.16 19.45
CA PHE A 445 -7.08 66.00 19.94
C PHE A 445 -7.41 66.21 21.44
N PHE A 446 -8.71 66.33 21.76
CA PHE A 446 -9.24 66.18 23.13
C PHE A 446 -9.40 64.68 23.47
N PRO A 447 -9.36 64.28 24.76
CA PRO A 447 -9.39 62.88 25.17
C PRO A 447 -10.82 62.34 25.32
N LEU A 448 -10.98 61.07 24.95
CA LEU A 448 -11.95 60.05 25.42
C LEU A 448 -13.14 60.54 26.27
N GLN A 449 -14.34 60.49 25.69
CA GLN A 449 -15.59 60.31 26.43
C GLN A 449 -16.13 58.89 26.19
N ASN A 450 -16.25 58.14 27.28
CA ASN A 450 -17.05 56.92 27.36
C ASN A 450 -18.53 57.26 27.12
N SER A 451 -19.17 56.62 26.14
CA SER A 451 -20.58 56.19 26.18
C SER A 451 -20.93 55.31 24.96
N PRO A 452 -21.85 54.33 25.10
CA PRO A 452 -22.08 53.26 24.13
C PRO A 452 -23.03 53.71 23.00
N PRO A 453 -23.01 53.09 21.81
CA PRO A 453 -24.11 53.27 20.87
C PRO A 453 -25.26 52.33 21.23
N ALA A 454 -26.38 52.94 21.61
CA ALA A 454 -27.70 52.38 21.47
C ALA A 454 -28.05 52.13 19.99
N CYS A 455 -28.96 51.18 19.77
CA CYS A 455 -29.48 50.67 18.51
C CYS A 455 -30.09 51.70 17.53
N LEU A 456 -30.34 51.19 16.31
CA LEU A 456 -31.22 51.68 15.22
C LEU A 456 -30.56 52.75 14.32
N ARG A 457 -30.46 52.59 13.00
CA ARG A 457 -31.42 52.05 12.03
C ARG A 457 -30.71 51.54 10.78
#